data_AF-A0A1F8QN02-F1
#
_entry.id   AF-A0A1F8QN02-F1
#
_cell.length_a   1.000
_cell.length_b   1.000
_cell.length_c   1.000
_cell.angle_alpha   90.00
_cell.angle_beta   90.00
_cell.angle_gamma   90.00
#
_symmetry.space_group_name_H-M   'P 1'
#
loop_
_entity.id
_entity.type
_entity.pdbx_description
1 polymer ?
#
loop_
_entity_poly.entity_id
_entity_poly.type
_entity_poly.pdbx_seq_one_letter_code
_entity_poly.pdbx_strand_id
1 'polypeptide(L)'
;MRPRIVFRTHYQVDEPAYMKFLVKLCTSPVLSSYREVVAEKLAREITSRGKKLNVAAGGYAVDLAHDLDLITPNNTWSEKGHLVNLITDIEDGYLDNQLKLTLSDKLLYFRVFLEADGAALLFISRRLKGCECVANSDLTWNSWAKEMFVEVYSDYLSLTSSTADRVELRRAIERIGSRGYEGNTGSHKIFIHMQTLYRLGLLTRPELTGTRSYQLPPIFETDKRGLETLVEEIPDVLSLERMIEARKWPELAVKVFQLTTESYCENINEESVDRTLTLFAPSYYRVITTGVPLCSLSTLIEAVQISLISNFSIFLSFDDAQSLIIAAQKERPKEIRFHVDRRGQPAFIKLSDNILKNYTS
;
A
#
# COMPACT_ATOMS: atom_id res chain seq x y z
N MET A 1 7.75 -3.38 17.80
CA MET A 1 6.77 -3.41 16.70
C MET A 1 6.51 -1.97 16.30
N ARG A 2 6.73 -1.58 15.04
CA ARG A 2 6.53 -0.18 14.61
C ARG A 2 5.02 0.08 14.44
N PRO A 3 4.45 1.12 15.08
CA PRO A 3 3.05 1.47 14.86
C PRO A 3 2.74 1.74 13.39
N ARG A 4 1.65 1.15 12.87
CA ARG A 4 1.18 1.33 11.49
C ARG A 4 0.32 2.58 11.36
N ILE A 5 0.97 3.73 11.52
CA ILE A 5 0.37 5.06 11.42
C ILE A 5 1.38 6.04 10.82
N VAL A 6 0.99 6.67 9.72
CA VAL A 6 1.79 7.69 9.05
C VAL A 6 1.69 9.01 9.83
N PHE A 7 2.83 9.56 10.23
CA PHE A 7 2.86 10.77 11.08
C PHE A 7 3.01 12.07 10.29
N ARG A 8 3.71 12.05 9.14
CA ARG A 8 4.19 13.25 8.45
C ARG A 8 3.59 13.39 7.05
N THR A 9 2.57 14.22 6.91
CA THR A 9 2.04 14.52 5.58
C THR A 9 1.60 15.97 5.48
N HIS A 10 2.11 16.64 4.47
CA HIS A 10 1.64 17.95 4.05
C HIS A 10 0.39 17.77 3.21
N TYR A 11 -0.57 18.70 3.27
CA TYR A 11 -1.85 18.59 2.52
C TYR A 11 -1.69 18.57 0.98
N GLN A 12 -0.46 18.78 0.48
CA GLN A 12 -0.10 18.71 -0.93
C GLN A 12 0.50 17.35 -1.32
N VAL A 13 0.60 16.41 -0.37
CA VAL A 13 1.18 15.08 -0.52
C VAL A 13 0.17 14.05 -0.02
N ASP A 14 -1.01 14.13 -0.59
CA ASP A 14 -2.21 13.43 -0.18
C ASP A 14 -2.70 12.45 -1.25
N GLU A 15 -2.14 12.54 -2.46
CA GLU A 15 -2.57 11.74 -3.59
C GLU A 15 -1.69 10.50 -3.73
N PRO A 16 -2.26 9.28 -3.66
CA PRO A 16 -1.52 8.04 -3.90
C PRO A 16 -0.77 8.06 -5.24
N ALA A 17 -1.35 8.67 -6.28
CA ALA A 17 -0.74 8.83 -7.60
C ALA A 17 0.64 9.52 -7.58
N TYR A 18 0.96 10.32 -6.56
CA TYR A 18 2.29 10.91 -6.46
C TYR A 18 3.36 9.88 -6.17
N MET A 19 3.00 8.80 -5.48
CA MET A 19 3.93 7.72 -5.16
C MET A 19 4.38 6.97 -6.42
N LYS A 20 3.49 6.74 -7.39
CA LYS A 20 3.90 6.15 -8.69
C LYS A 20 4.86 7.04 -9.47
N PHE A 21 4.65 8.37 -9.49
CA PHE A 21 5.59 9.28 -10.15
C PHE A 21 6.92 9.34 -9.42
N LEU A 22 6.90 9.36 -8.08
CA LEU A 22 8.11 9.37 -7.28
C LEU A 22 8.95 8.12 -7.55
N VAL A 23 8.33 6.94 -7.51
CA VAL A 23 9.00 5.66 -7.77
C VAL A 23 9.50 5.61 -9.22
N LYS A 24 8.62 5.75 -10.21
CA LYS A 24 8.96 5.46 -11.61
C LYS A 24 9.75 6.57 -12.32
N LEU A 25 9.58 7.84 -11.93
CA LEU A 25 10.17 8.99 -12.64
C LEU A 25 11.23 9.75 -11.84
N CYS A 26 11.20 9.68 -10.51
CA CYS A 26 12.06 10.51 -9.66
C CYS A 26 13.20 9.73 -9.00
N THR A 27 13.06 8.40 -8.87
CA THR A 27 14.02 7.50 -8.23
C THR A 27 14.49 6.41 -9.18
N SER A 28 15.36 5.52 -8.71
CA SER A 28 15.92 4.42 -9.49
C SER A 28 15.88 3.12 -8.68
N PRO A 29 15.71 1.96 -9.34
CA PRO A 29 15.84 0.65 -8.71
C PRO A 29 17.21 0.43 -8.05
N VAL A 30 18.28 0.99 -8.63
CA VAL A 30 19.68 0.67 -8.24
C VAL A 30 20.53 1.89 -7.91
N LEU A 31 20.22 3.07 -8.46
CA LEU A 31 21.02 4.28 -8.26
C LEU A 31 20.48 5.09 -7.09
N SER A 32 21.31 5.30 -6.07
CA SER A 32 20.97 6.17 -4.95
C SER A 32 20.87 7.64 -5.37
N SER A 33 20.05 8.41 -4.66
CA SER A 33 19.89 9.83 -4.91
C SER A 33 19.68 10.61 -3.61
N TYR A 34 20.01 11.90 -3.61
CA TYR A 34 19.71 12.78 -2.48
C TYR A 34 18.23 13.14 -2.44
N ARG A 35 17.69 13.29 -1.23
CA ARG A 35 16.27 13.61 -0.99
C ARG A 35 15.84 14.87 -1.74
N GLU A 36 16.67 15.89 -1.76
CA GLU A 36 16.44 17.18 -2.40
C GLU A 36 16.28 17.01 -3.92
N VAL A 37 17.13 16.19 -4.53
CA VAL A 37 17.10 15.92 -5.97
C VAL A 37 15.82 15.17 -6.35
N VAL A 38 15.41 14.19 -5.55
CA VAL A 38 14.14 13.46 -5.77
C VAL A 38 12.94 14.40 -5.61
N ALA A 39 12.95 15.25 -4.57
CA ALA A 39 11.90 16.23 -4.32
C ALA A 39 11.76 17.26 -5.46
N GLU A 40 12.88 17.75 -5.99
CA GLU A 40 12.89 18.67 -7.14
C GLU A 40 12.39 18.02 -8.42
N LYS A 41 12.75 16.75 -8.68
CA LYS A 41 12.20 15.99 -9.82
C LYS A 41 10.69 15.84 -9.69
N LEU A 42 10.18 15.44 -8.53
CA LEU A 42 8.75 15.27 -8.31
C LEU A 42 7.99 16.59 -8.45
N ALA A 43 8.51 17.67 -7.86
CA ALA A 43 7.92 19.00 -7.98
C ALA A 43 7.80 19.44 -9.43
N ARG A 44 8.85 19.22 -10.24
CA ARG A 44 8.83 19.50 -11.68
C ARG A 44 7.82 18.62 -12.41
N GLU A 45 7.77 17.33 -12.11
CA GLU A 45 6.88 16.38 -12.79
C GLU A 45 5.39 16.64 -12.50
N ILE A 46 5.03 16.99 -11.27
CA ILE A 46 3.65 17.33 -10.94
C ILE A 46 3.27 18.69 -11.55
N THR A 47 4.22 19.64 -11.57
CA THR A 47 4.01 20.97 -12.17
C THR A 47 3.85 20.90 -13.69
N SER A 48 4.63 20.08 -14.39
CA SER A 48 4.49 19.87 -15.84
C SER A 48 3.14 19.26 -16.22
N ARG A 49 2.49 18.54 -15.29
CA ARG A 49 1.16 17.94 -15.45
C ARG A 49 -0.01 18.84 -14.99
N GLY A 50 0.26 20.10 -14.70
CA GLY A 50 -0.76 21.13 -14.48
C GLY A 50 -1.13 21.42 -13.02
N LYS A 51 -0.45 20.82 -12.02
CA LYS A 51 -0.69 21.13 -10.60
C LYS A 51 0.57 21.68 -9.93
N LYS A 52 0.44 22.81 -9.25
CA LYS A 52 1.57 23.42 -8.53
C LYS A 52 1.98 22.57 -7.33
N LEU A 53 3.20 22.06 -7.35
CA LEU A 53 3.87 21.43 -6.21
C LEU A 53 5.20 22.14 -5.95
N ASN A 54 5.43 22.61 -4.72
CA ASN A 54 6.71 23.20 -4.36
C ASN A 54 7.71 22.10 -3.90
N VAL A 55 9.00 22.43 -3.88
CA VAL A 55 10.06 21.47 -3.51
C VAL A 55 9.92 20.96 -2.07
N ALA A 56 9.44 21.79 -1.14
CA ALA A 56 9.21 21.37 0.24
C ALA A 56 8.13 20.28 0.33
N ALA A 57 7.01 20.44 -0.40
CA ALA A 57 5.99 19.42 -0.59
C ALA A 57 6.56 18.17 -1.29
N GLY A 58 7.44 18.34 -2.28
CA GLY A 58 8.22 17.24 -2.85
C GLY A 58 9.02 16.47 -1.78
N GLY A 59 9.66 17.18 -0.84
CA GLY A 59 10.38 16.57 0.27
C GLY A 59 9.47 15.77 1.20
N TYR A 60 8.28 16.28 1.54
CA TYR A 60 7.29 15.54 2.30
C TYR A 60 6.79 14.28 1.57
N ALA A 61 6.76 14.29 0.22
CA ALA A 61 6.44 13.10 -0.58
C ALA A 61 7.53 12.03 -0.50
N VAL A 62 8.80 12.43 -0.46
CA VAL A 62 9.92 11.51 -0.23
C VAL A 62 9.83 10.90 1.17
N ASP A 63 9.55 11.72 2.19
CA ASP A 63 9.37 11.22 3.56
C ASP A 63 8.20 10.23 3.66
N LEU A 64 7.08 10.54 3.01
CA LEU A 64 5.93 9.62 2.94
C LEU A 64 6.31 8.32 2.21
N ALA A 65 7.05 8.39 1.10
CA ALA A 65 7.47 7.19 0.37
C ALA A 65 8.41 6.29 1.20
N HIS A 66 9.23 6.86 2.10
CA HIS A 66 9.97 6.07 3.09
C HIS A 66 9.05 5.47 4.15
N ASP A 67 8.09 6.22 4.68
CA ASP A 67 7.14 5.72 5.68
C ASP A 67 6.24 4.60 5.13
N LEU A 68 5.90 4.66 3.83
CA LEU A 68 5.20 3.61 3.10
C LEU A 68 6.11 2.45 2.66
N ASP A 69 7.42 2.55 2.92
CA ASP A 69 8.44 1.59 2.50
C ASP A 69 8.42 1.33 0.98
N LEU A 70 8.23 2.38 0.17
CA LEU A 70 8.32 2.32 -1.30
C LEU A 70 9.76 2.49 -1.79
N ILE A 71 10.56 3.19 -0.99
CA ILE A 71 11.96 3.47 -1.27
C ILE A 71 12.81 3.26 -0.01
N THR A 72 14.01 2.75 -0.20
CA THR A 72 15.02 2.57 0.86
C THR A 72 15.55 3.91 1.37
N PRO A 73 16.27 3.97 2.50
CA PRO A 73 16.88 5.23 2.98
C PRO A 73 17.81 5.93 1.97
N ASN A 74 18.31 5.20 0.96
CA ASN A 74 19.15 5.74 -0.11
C ASN A 74 18.35 6.19 -1.35
N ASN A 75 17.02 6.25 -1.25
CA ASN A 75 16.09 6.58 -2.33
C ASN A 75 16.16 5.62 -3.54
N THR A 76 16.51 4.36 -3.29
CA THR A 76 16.35 3.27 -4.28
C THR A 76 15.04 2.53 -4.03
N TRP A 77 14.55 1.75 -5.00
CA TRP A 77 13.30 1.02 -4.82
C TRP A 77 13.42 -0.08 -3.75
N SER A 78 12.40 -0.19 -2.90
CA SER A 78 12.18 -1.34 -2.03
C SER A 78 11.40 -2.44 -2.78
N GLU A 79 11.05 -3.53 -2.10
CA GLU A 79 10.11 -4.53 -2.63
C GLU A 79 8.77 -3.92 -3.07
N LYS A 80 8.24 -2.95 -2.30
CA LYS A 80 6.99 -2.24 -2.65
C LYS A 80 7.20 -1.23 -3.77
N GLY A 81 8.38 -0.61 -3.87
CA GLY A 81 8.74 0.21 -5.03
C GLY A 81 8.75 -0.61 -6.32
N HIS A 82 9.31 -1.82 -6.29
CA HIS A 82 9.24 -2.76 -7.41
C HIS A 82 7.80 -3.17 -7.71
N LEU A 83 6.96 -3.40 -6.69
CA LEU A 83 5.55 -3.70 -6.86
C LEU A 83 4.80 -2.54 -7.54
N VAL A 84 5.05 -1.29 -7.14
CA VAL A 84 4.51 -0.09 -7.80
C VAL A 84 4.89 -0.06 -9.28
N ASN A 85 6.16 -0.36 -9.60
CA ASN A 85 6.62 -0.41 -10.98
C ASN A 85 5.93 -1.51 -11.81
N LEU A 86 5.62 -2.66 -11.21
CA LEU A 86 4.95 -3.77 -11.89
C LEU A 86 3.47 -3.50 -12.15
N ILE A 87 2.77 -2.89 -11.19
CA ILE A 87 1.31 -2.75 -11.24
C ILE A 87 0.85 -1.46 -11.89
N THR A 88 1.54 -0.35 -11.64
CA THR A 88 1.06 0.95 -12.09
C THR A 88 1.69 1.35 -13.42
N ASP A 89 0.90 2.01 -14.25
CA ASP A 89 1.38 2.72 -15.43
C ASP A 89 1.22 4.23 -15.28
N ILE A 90 2.07 4.94 -16.03
CA ILE A 90 2.03 6.39 -16.13
C ILE A 90 1.48 6.69 -17.51
N GLU A 91 0.30 7.29 -17.54
CA GLU A 91 -0.29 7.74 -18.79
C GLU A 91 0.19 9.17 -19.08
N ASP A 92 0.29 9.47 -20.37
CA ASP A 92 0.53 10.82 -20.83
C ASP A 92 -0.72 11.69 -20.62
N GLY A 93 -0.50 12.97 -20.31
CA GLY A 93 -1.57 13.95 -20.16
C GLY A 93 -1.72 14.52 -18.75
N TYR A 94 -2.90 15.08 -18.49
CA TYR A 94 -3.19 15.84 -17.29
C TYR A 94 -3.20 14.98 -16.02
N LEU A 95 -2.84 15.61 -14.91
CA LEU A 95 -2.78 14.95 -13.61
C LEU A 95 -4.11 14.28 -13.21
N ASP A 96 -5.25 14.87 -13.55
CA ASP A 96 -6.56 14.37 -13.13
C ASP A 96 -6.86 12.95 -13.62
N ASN A 97 -6.37 12.58 -14.82
CA ASN A 97 -6.48 11.21 -15.33
C ASN A 97 -5.73 10.23 -14.43
N GLN A 98 -4.55 10.64 -13.94
CA GLN A 98 -3.69 9.85 -13.08
C GLN A 98 -4.20 9.75 -11.63
N LEU A 99 -5.07 10.68 -11.20
CA LEU A 99 -5.70 10.66 -9.88
C LEU A 99 -6.87 9.67 -9.78
N LYS A 100 -7.41 9.22 -10.92
CA LYS A 100 -8.42 8.17 -10.96
C LYS A 100 -7.74 6.80 -10.93
N LEU A 101 -7.76 6.17 -9.77
CA LEU A 101 -7.11 4.86 -9.57
C LEU A 101 -7.88 3.76 -10.31
N THR A 102 -7.16 2.96 -11.10
CA THR A 102 -7.67 1.68 -11.63
C THR A 102 -7.90 0.69 -10.49
N LEU A 103 -8.57 -0.45 -10.75
CA LEU A 103 -8.73 -1.48 -9.72
C LEU A 103 -7.36 -2.00 -9.23
N SER A 104 -6.42 -2.22 -10.14
CA SER A 104 -5.06 -2.66 -9.80
C SER A 104 -4.34 -1.62 -8.94
N ASP A 105 -4.45 -0.34 -9.26
CA ASP A 105 -3.93 0.74 -8.42
C ASP A 105 -4.59 0.74 -7.02
N LYS A 106 -5.92 0.58 -6.95
CA LYS A 106 -6.64 0.53 -5.67
C LYS A 106 -6.17 -0.64 -4.80
N LEU A 107 -5.99 -1.83 -5.37
CA LEU A 107 -5.47 -3.00 -4.65
C LEU A 107 -4.04 -2.77 -4.15
N LEU A 108 -3.17 -2.23 -5.01
CA LEU A 108 -1.81 -1.87 -4.65
C LEU A 108 -1.77 -0.87 -3.49
N TYR A 109 -2.47 0.25 -3.61
CA TYR A 109 -2.46 1.28 -2.56
C TYR A 109 -3.17 0.81 -1.30
N PHE A 110 -4.23 0.00 -1.41
CA PHE A 110 -4.85 -0.64 -0.27
C PHE A 110 -3.84 -1.49 0.49
N ARG A 111 -3.09 -2.36 -0.20
CA ARG A 111 -1.98 -3.10 0.41
C ARG A 111 -1.02 -2.14 1.10
N VAL A 112 -0.42 -1.21 0.35
CA VAL A 112 0.68 -0.36 0.83
C VAL A 112 0.27 0.41 2.10
N PHE A 113 -0.92 1.00 2.09
CA PHE A 113 -1.43 1.75 3.24
C PHE A 113 -1.95 0.86 4.36
N LEU A 114 -2.50 -0.32 4.09
CA LEU A 114 -2.86 -1.27 5.16
C LEU A 114 -1.62 -1.64 5.98
N GLU A 115 -0.47 -1.82 5.34
CA GLU A 115 0.76 -2.12 6.05
C GLU A 115 1.40 -0.91 6.74
N ALA A 116 1.42 0.26 6.12
CA ALA A 116 2.12 1.41 6.69
C ALA A 116 1.25 2.23 7.66
N ASP A 117 -0.06 2.20 7.43
CA ASP A 117 -1.03 3.17 7.97
C ASP A 117 -2.34 2.50 8.44
N GLY A 118 -2.41 1.17 8.43
CA GLY A 118 -3.64 0.42 8.68
C GLY A 118 -4.30 0.75 10.03
N ALA A 119 -3.53 1.06 11.08
CA ALA A 119 -4.12 1.40 12.38
C ALA A 119 -4.85 2.75 12.34
N ALA A 120 -4.34 3.72 11.57
CA ALA A 120 -5.02 4.99 11.33
C ALA A 120 -6.31 4.79 10.51
N LEU A 121 -6.24 3.97 9.45
CA LEU A 121 -7.40 3.63 8.65
C LEU A 121 -8.49 2.96 9.50
N LEU A 122 -8.13 2.03 10.38
CA LEU A 122 -9.08 1.38 11.30
C LEU A 122 -9.72 2.35 12.27
N PHE A 123 -8.93 3.23 12.90
CA PHE A 123 -9.46 4.26 13.80
C PHE A 123 -10.52 5.11 13.08
N ILE A 124 -10.19 5.62 11.90
CA ILE A 124 -11.10 6.45 11.09
C ILE A 124 -12.34 5.67 10.69
N SER A 125 -12.18 4.41 10.28
CA SER A 125 -13.30 3.55 9.88
C SER A 125 -14.28 3.33 11.03
N ARG A 126 -13.78 3.06 12.24
CA ARG A 126 -14.61 2.92 13.45
C ARG A 126 -15.34 4.22 13.78
N ARG A 127 -14.66 5.36 13.67
CA ARG A 127 -15.26 6.67 13.93
C ARG A 127 -16.36 7.02 12.94
N LEU A 128 -16.15 6.70 11.67
CA LEU A 128 -17.14 6.96 10.62
C LEU A 128 -18.37 6.05 10.70
N LYS A 129 -18.26 4.84 11.27
CA LYS A 129 -19.43 3.97 11.52
C LYS A 129 -20.52 4.63 12.37
N GLY A 130 -20.16 5.64 13.18
CA GLY A 130 -21.09 6.42 14.01
C GLY A 130 -21.42 7.83 13.49
N CYS A 131 -20.95 8.23 12.30
CA CYS A 131 -21.12 9.59 11.78
C CYS A 131 -21.53 9.56 10.30
N GLU A 132 -22.64 10.22 9.96
CA GLU A 132 -23.12 10.29 8.57
C GLU A 132 -22.21 11.13 7.67
N CYS A 133 -21.62 12.21 8.20
CA CYS A 133 -20.72 13.09 7.47
C CYS A 133 -19.68 13.73 8.40
N VAL A 134 -18.45 13.88 7.93
CA VAL A 134 -17.37 14.58 8.63
C VAL A 134 -16.93 15.77 7.80
N ALA A 135 -17.40 16.95 8.20
CA ALA A 135 -16.90 18.21 7.66
C ALA A 135 -15.52 18.53 8.24
N ASN A 136 -14.65 19.14 7.43
CA ASN A 136 -13.39 19.71 7.92
C ASN A 136 -13.67 20.97 8.75
N SER A 137 -13.85 20.80 10.05
CA SER A 137 -13.65 21.87 11.03
C SER A 137 -12.36 21.60 11.80
N ASP A 138 -11.50 22.60 11.91
CA ASP A 138 -10.17 22.45 12.53
C ASP A 138 -10.24 21.91 13.96
N LEU A 139 -11.27 22.28 14.72
CA LEU A 139 -11.49 21.76 16.08
C LEU A 139 -11.76 20.25 16.07
N THR A 140 -12.63 19.76 15.18
CA THR A 140 -12.97 18.34 15.11
C THR A 140 -11.78 17.52 14.62
N TRP A 141 -11.08 17.97 13.57
CA TRP A 141 -9.97 17.21 13.00
C TRP A 141 -8.73 17.22 13.90
N ASN A 142 -8.47 18.31 14.65
CA ASN A 142 -7.42 18.31 15.66
C ASN A 142 -7.72 17.34 16.81
N SER A 143 -8.99 17.26 17.26
CA SER A 143 -9.40 16.28 18.27
C SER A 143 -9.25 14.86 17.74
N TRP A 144 -9.74 14.58 16.54
CA TRP A 144 -9.62 13.27 15.90
C TRP A 144 -8.17 12.85 15.71
N ALA A 145 -7.30 13.76 15.26
CA ALA A 145 -5.87 13.49 15.17
C ALA A 145 -5.30 13.09 16.53
N LYS A 146 -5.57 13.89 17.58
CA LYS A 146 -5.09 13.62 18.93
C LYS A 146 -5.56 12.24 19.40
N GLU A 147 -6.85 11.96 19.30
CA GLU A 147 -7.47 10.70 19.70
C GLU A 147 -6.88 9.52 18.94
N MET A 148 -6.76 9.63 17.61
CA MET A 148 -6.17 8.59 16.75
C MET A 148 -4.75 8.22 17.19
N PHE A 149 -3.86 9.20 17.33
CA PHE A 149 -2.47 8.91 17.71
C PHE A 149 -2.37 8.34 19.13
N VAL A 150 -3.17 8.85 20.07
CA VAL A 150 -3.17 8.35 21.46
C VAL A 150 -3.71 6.92 21.52
N GLU A 151 -4.82 6.63 20.86
CA GLU A 151 -5.44 5.30 20.82
C GLU A 151 -4.48 4.29 20.16
N VAL A 152 -4.01 4.59 18.94
CA VAL A 152 -3.10 3.70 18.21
C VAL A 152 -1.82 3.44 19.01
N TYR A 153 -1.16 4.46 19.54
CA TYR A 153 0.06 4.23 20.33
C TYR A 153 -0.21 3.47 21.63
N SER A 154 -1.38 3.65 22.25
CA SER A 154 -1.78 2.88 23.44
C SER A 154 -2.00 1.41 23.11
N ASP A 155 -2.64 1.11 21.98
CA ASP A 155 -2.81 -0.26 21.48
C ASP A 155 -1.44 -0.92 21.27
N TYR A 156 -0.53 -0.28 20.52
CA TYR A 156 0.82 -0.80 20.32
C TYR A 156 1.63 -0.92 21.62
N LEU A 157 1.43 -0.01 22.59
CA LEU A 157 2.08 -0.06 23.90
C LEU A 157 1.62 -1.30 24.70
N SER A 158 0.37 -1.70 24.55
CA SER A 158 -0.18 -2.90 25.19
C SER A 158 0.38 -4.19 24.59
N LEU A 159 0.71 -4.18 23.29
CA LEU A 159 1.19 -5.36 22.54
C LEU A 159 2.72 -5.53 22.59
N THR A 160 3.48 -4.45 22.82
CA THR A 160 4.95 -4.54 22.78
C THR A 160 5.56 -5.04 24.10
N SER A 161 6.49 -5.99 23.97
CA SER A 161 7.32 -6.51 25.05
C SER A 161 8.68 -5.78 25.18
N SER A 162 9.06 -4.97 24.18
CA SER A 162 10.34 -4.24 24.16
C SER A 162 10.30 -3.06 25.13
N THR A 163 11.22 -3.02 26.11
CA THR A 163 11.29 -1.90 27.06
C THR A 163 11.58 -0.56 26.37
N ALA A 164 12.44 -0.57 25.34
CA ALA A 164 12.75 0.64 24.57
C ALA A 164 11.50 1.19 23.86
N ASP A 165 10.77 0.33 23.15
CA ASP A 165 9.53 0.69 22.46
C ASP A 165 8.49 1.23 23.46
N ARG A 166 8.37 0.61 24.65
CA ARG A 166 7.43 1.05 25.69
C ARG A 166 7.72 2.48 26.16
N VAL A 167 9.00 2.83 26.34
CA VAL A 167 9.41 4.18 26.73
C VAL A 167 9.11 5.18 25.63
N GLU A 168 9.40 4.83 24.37
CA GLU A 168 9.12 5.69 23.22
C GLU A 168 7.62 5.97 23.06
N LEU A 169 6.79 4.92 23.09
CA LEU A 169 5.34 5.02 22.97
C LEU A 169 4.72 5.84 24.10
N ARG A 170 5.13 5.61 25.36
CA ARG A 170 4.66 6.42 26.51
C ARG A 170 4.98 7.90 26.33
N ARG A 171 6.21 8.23 25.95
CA ARG A 171 6.61 9.62 25.67
C ARG A 171 5.78 10.23 24.54
N ALA A 172 5.49 9.47 23.49
CA ALA A 172 4.65 9.93 22.38
C ALA A 172 3.21 10.20 22.84
N ILE A 173 2.62 9.28 23.62
CA ILE A 173 1.27 9.41 24.20
C ILE A 173 1.19 10.63 25.13
N GLU A 174 2.13 10.78 26.07
CA GLU A 174 2.15 11.92 27.01
C GLU A 174 2.28 13.24 26.27
N ARG A 175 3.20 13.32 25.30
CA ARG A 175 3.43 14.53 24.49
C ARG A 175 2.17 14.94 23.73
N ILE A 176 1.51 14.00 23.06
CA ILE A 176 0.31 14.27 22.24
C ILE A 176 -0.91 14.50 23.13
N GLY A 177 -1.06 13.73 24.21
CA GLY A 177 -2.14 13.84 25.17
C GLY A 177 -2.17 15.18 25.90
N SER A 178 -1.00 15.67 26.32
CA SER A 178 -0.86 16.94 27.05
C SER A 178 -0.94 18.18 26.16
N ARG A 179 -0.26 18.17 24.99
CA ARG A 179 -0.15 19.34 24.12
C ARG A 179 -1.22 19.40 23.03
N GLY A 180 -1.78 18.26 22.63
CA GLY A 180 -2.69 18.17 21.51
C GLY A 180 -2.06 18.64 20.19
N TYR A 181 -2.92 19.05 19.26
CA TYR A 181 -2.54 19.69 18.00
C TYR A 181 -3.24 21.04 17.90
N GLU A 182 -2.52 22.05 17.44
CA GLU A 182 -3.01 23.43 17.24
C GLU A 182 -2.94 23.83 15.76
N GLY A 183 -3.75 24.83 15.39
CA GLY A 183 -3.87 25.32 14.00
C GLY A 183 -4.30 24.21 13.04
N ASN A 184 -3.66 24.15 11.86
CA ASN A 184 -3.97 23.16 10.82
C ASN A 184 -3.21 21.84 10.99
N THR A 185 -2.47 21.67 12.10
CA THR A 185 -1.52 20.56 12.27
C THR A 185 -2.22 19.20 12.36
N GLY A 186 -3.30 19.10 13.13
CA GLY A 186 -4.10 17.87 13.20
C GLY A 186 -4.93 17.67 11.93
N SER A 187 -5.44 18.76 11.34
CA SER A 187 -6.13 18.69 10.05
C SER A 187 -5.27 18.05 8.96
N HIS A 188 -3.99 18.44 8.83
CA HIS A 188 -3.07 17.83 7.86
C HIS A 188 -2.76 16.35 8.14
N LYS A 189 -2.82 15.93 9.40
CA LYS A 189 -2.61 14.54 9.80
C LYS A 189 -3.80 13.66 9.44
N ILE A 190 -5.02 14.09 9.75
CA ILE A 190 -6.24 13.34 9.37
C ILE A 190 -6.43 13.31 7.86
N PHE A 191 -6.07 14.40 7.18
CA PHE A 191 -6.37 14.58 5.78
C PHE A 191 -5.84 13.47 4.87
N ILE A 192 -4.58 13.04 5.03
CA ILE A 192 -4.03 11.99 4.15
C ILE A 192 -4.84 10.71 4.29
N HIS A 193 -5.19 10.31 5.51
CA HIS A 193 -5.90 9.06 5.74
C HIS A 193 -7.30 9.11 5.11
N MET A 194 -8.01 10.24 5.27
CA MET A 194 -9.32 10.46 4.64
C MET A 194 -9.23 10.48 3.11
N GLN A 195 -8.20 11.14 2.57
CA GLN A 195 -7.95 11.21 1.14
C GLN A 195 -7.61 9.83 0.55
N THR A 196 -6.79 9.04 1.25
CA THR A 196 -6.49 7.64 0.89
C THR A 196 -7.78 6.82 0.83
N LEU A 197 -8.61 6.84 1.87
CA LEU A 197 -9.88 6.13 1.89
C LEU A 197 -10.83 6.57 0.76
N TYR A 198 -10.89 7.87 0.46
CA TYR A 198 -11.64 8.39 -0.68
C TYR A 198 -11.10 7.89 -2.02
N ARG A 199 -9.79 7.92 -2.23
CA ARG A 199 -9.16 7.45 -3.48
C ARG A 199 -9.33 5.95 -3.70
N LEU A 200 -9.36 5.18 -2.62
CA LEU A 200 -9.70 3.75 -2.64
C LEU A 200 -11.19 3.53 -2.96
N GLY A 201 -12.05 4.54 -2.85
CA GLY A 201 -13.50 4.44 -3.05
C GLY A 201 -14.26 3.96 -1.82
N LEU A 202 -13.62 3.97 -0.65
CA LEU A 202 -14.22 3.59 0.63
C LEU A 202 -14.97 4.77 1.30
N LEU A 203 -14.70 5.98 0.83
CA LEU A 203 -15.44 7.20 1.17
C LEU A 203 -15.91 7.92 -0.09
N THR A 204 -16.93 8.75 0.07
CA THR A 204 -17.36 9.71 -0.95
C THR A 204 -17.13 11.13 -0.44
N ARG A 205 -16.99 12.07 -1.37
CA ARG A 205 -16.88 13.49 -1.08
C ARG A 205 -18.08 14.18 -1.72
N PRO A 206 -19.03 14.74 -0.94
CA PRO A 206 -20.11 15.51 -1.53
C PRO A 206 -19.53 16.76 -2.20
N GLU A 207 -20.07 17.11 -3.37
CA GLU A 207 -19.70 18.31 -4.12
C GLU A 207 -20.24 19.56 -3.42
N LEU A 208 -19.66 19.90 -2.26
CA LEU A 208 -19.88 21.16 -1.59
C LEU A 208 -18.72 22.10 -1.93
N THR A 209 -19.06 23.28 -2.42
CA THR A 209 -18.10 24.31 -2.84
C THR A 209 -17.23 24.75 -1.66
N GLY A 210 -15.92 24.48 -1.75
CA GLY A 210 -14.89 25.02 -0.87
C GLY A 210 -14.57 24.20 0.39
N THR A 211 -15.50 23.39 0.91
CA THR A 211 -15.26 22.59 2.13
C THR A 211 -14.89 21.16 1.79
N ARG A 212 -13.80 20.66 2.39
CA ARG A 212 -13.44 19.24 2.32
C ARG A 212 -14.29 18.49 3.32
N SER A 213 -15.25 17.71 2.85
CA SER A 213 -16.06 16.81 3.68
C SER A 213 -16.02 15.41 3.12
N TYR A 214 -16.11 14.43 4.00
CA TYR A 214 -16.12 13.02 3.63
C TYR A 214 -17.29 12.34 4.30
N GLN A 215 -17.92 11.43 3.58
CA GLN A 215 -19.05 10.66 4.07
C GLN A 215 -18.96 9.22 3.59
N LEU A 216 -19.64 8.33 4.32
CA LEU A 216 -19.78 6.95 3.88
C LEU A 216 -20.57 6.90 2.55
N PRO A 217 -20.19 6.01 1.62
CA PRO A 217 -20.99 5.80 0.41
C PRO A 217 -22.43 5.38 0.76
N PRO A 218 -23.42 5.70 -0.08
CA PRO A 218 -24.78 5.20 0.09
C PRO A 218 -24.78 3.66 0.09
N ILE A 219 -25.63 3.06 0.91
CA ILE A 219 -25.85 1.60 0.92
C ILE A 219 -26.83 1.29 -0.22
N PHE A 220 -26.45 0.40 -1.13
CA PHE A 220 -27.37 -0.12 -2.14
C PHE A 220 -27.89 -1.50 -1.70
N GLU A 221 -29.21 -1.56 -1.50
CA GLU A 221 -30.16 -2.67 -1.28
C GLU A 221 -29.80 -3.87 -0.37
N THR A 222 -28.55 -4.36 -0.27
CA THR A 222 -28.17 -5.44 0.68
C THR A 222 -26.73 -5.44 1.17
N ASP A 223 -25.84 -4.58 0.67
CA ASP A 223 -24.40 -4.74 0.91
C ASP A 223 -23.85 -3.89 2.06
N LYS A 224 -23.09 -4.54 2.97
CA LYS A 224 -22.30 -3.86 4.01
C LYS A 224 -21.25 -2.96 3.37
N ARG A 225 -21.02 -1.76 3.89
CA ARG A 225 -20.01 -0.85 3.33
C ARG A 225 -18.61 -1.44 3.50
N GLY A 226 -17.71 -1.20 2.53
CA GLY A 226 -16.32 -1.70 2.60
C GLY A 226 -15.58 -1.33 3.89
N LEU A 227 -15.84 -0.14 4.47
CA LEU A 227 -15.28 0.26 5.77
C LEU A 227 -15.84 -0.52 6.95
N GLU A 228 -17.11 -0.92 6.90
CA GLU A 228 -17.71 -1.77 7.92
C GLU A 228 -17.08 -3.16 7.87
N THR A 229 -16.93 -3.72 6.67
CA THR A 229 -16.19 -4.98 6.44
C THR A 229 -14.76 -4.89 6.96
N LEU A 230 -14.05 -3.78 6.71
CA LEU A 230 -12.69 -3.58 7.20
C LEU A 230 -12.61 -3.66 8.73
N VAL A 231 -13.53 -3.01 9.45
CA VAL A 231 -13.58 -3.02 10.92
C VAL A 231 -14.01 -4.38 11.48
N GLU A 232 -14.91 -5.09 10.79
CA GLU A 232 -15.33 -6.43 11.21
C GLU A 232 -14.22 -7.47 11.04
N GLU A 233 -13.50 -7.44 9.93
CA GLU A 233 -12.40 -8.37 9.63
C GLU A 233 -11.13 -8.03 10.42
N ILE A 234 -10.93 -6.75 10.78
CA ILE A 234 -9.82 -6.29 11.61
C ILE A 234 -10.33 -5.47 12.80
N PRO A 235 -10.82 -6.13 13.86
CA PRO A 235 -11.43 -5.45 14.99
C PRO A 235 -10.42 -4.62 15.80
N ASP A 236 -9.13 -4.98 15.81
CA ASP A 236 -8.09 -4.35 16.61
C ASP A 236 -6.70 -4.39 15.93
N VAL A 237 -5.72 -3.69 16.53
CA VAL A 237 -4.34 -3.66 16.03
C VAL A 237 -3.69 -5.05 16.04
N LEU A 238 -4.03 -5.92 16.99
CA LEU A 238 -3.48 -7.27 17.03
C LEU A 238 -3.91 -8.09 15.79
N SER A 239 -5.18 -7.95 15.41
CA SER A 239 -5.75 -8.59 14.22
C SER A 239 -5.12 -8.02 12.94
N LEU A 240 -4.82 -6.71 12.90
CA LEU A 240 -4.10 -6.07 11.80
C LEU A 240 -2.71 -6.71 11.61
N GLU A 241 -1.95 -6.82 12.70
CA GLU A 241 -0.61 -7.40 12.64
C GLU A 241 -0.62 -8.86 12.20
N ARG A 242 -1.55 -9.66 12.73
CA ARG A 242 -1.73 -11.07 12.33
C ARG A 242 -2.07 -11.20 10.85
N MET A 243 -2.95 -10.35 10.33
CA MET A 243 -3.32 -10.38 8.92
C MET A 243 -2.12 -10.06 8.01
N ILE A 244 -1.34 -9.05 8.37
CA ILE A 244 -0.16 -8.64 7.60
C ILE A 244 0.93 -9.71 7.67
N GLU A 245 1.21 -10.25 8.86
CA GLU A 245 2.18 -11.33 9.05
C GLU A 245 1.78 -12.57 8.24
N ALA A 246 0.49 -12.92 8.23
CA ALA A 246 -0.05 -14.04 7.47
C ALA A 246 -0.23 -13.74 5.96
N ARG A 247 0.15 -12.55 5.47
CA ARG A 247 -0.02 -12.12 4.06
C ARG A 247 -1.46 -12.21 3.54
N LYS A 248 -2.46 -12.08 4.41
CA LYS A 248 -3.89 -12.23 4.09
C LYS A 248 -4.59 -10.95 3.61
N TRP A 249 -3.81 -10.00 3.10
CA TRP A 249 -4.36 -8.74 2.60
C TRP A 249 -5.22 -8.94 1.32
N PRO A 250 -4.94 -9.87 0.39
CA PRO A 250 -5.77 -10.05 -0.80
C PRO A 250 -7.19 -10.51 -0.46
N GLU A 251 -7.33 -11.43 0.50
CA GLU A 251 -8.61 -11.92 1.03
C GLU A 251 -9.44 -10.75 1.59
N LEU A 252 -8.80 -9.90 2.38
CA LEU A 252 -9.44 -8.71 2.91
C LEU A 252 -9.84 -7.75 1.78
N ALA A 253 -8.96 -7.53 0.80
CA ALA A 253 -9.24 -6.62 -0.31
C ALA A 253 -10.47 -7.07 -1.11
N VAL A 254 -10.58 -8.37 -1.42
CA VAL A 254 -11.75 -8.95 -2.10
C VAL A 254 -13.05 -8.64 -1.33
N LYS A 255 -13.04 -8.82 0.00
CA LYS A 255 -14.21 -8.52 0.85
C LYS A 255 -14.51 -7.02 0.94
N VAL A 256 -13.49 -6.19 1.18
CA VAL A 256 -13.62 -4.74 1.37
C VAL A 256 -14.09 -4.04 0.10
N PHE A 257 -13.59 -4.46 -1.05
CA PHE A 257 -14.00 -3.94 -2.36
C PHE A 257 -15.19 -4.70 -2.97
N GLN A 258 -15.77 -5.66 -2.24
CA GLN A 258 -16.92 -6.46 -2.67
C GLN A 258 -16.71 -7.08 -4.07
N LEU A 259 -15.51 -7.61 -4.31
CA LEU A 259 -15.16 -8.19 -5.60
C LEU A 259 -15.70 -9.61 -5.68
N THR A 260 -16.43 -9.91 -6.75
CA THR A 260 -16.81 -11.30 -7.06
C THR A 260 -15.59 -11.98 -7.67
N THR A 261 -14.98 -12.89 -6.91
CA THR A 261 -13.82 -13.65 -7.39
C THR A 261 -14.05 -15.15 -7.31
N GLU A 262 -13.56 -15.88 -8.31
CA GLU A 262 -13.46 -17.33 -8.26
C GLU A 262 -12.17 -17.73 -7.53
N SER A 263 -12.26 -18.71 -6.64
CA SER A 263 -11.06 -19.24 -5.97
C SER A 263 -10.21 -19.99 -6.97
N TYR A 264 -8.91 -19.70 -7.02
CA TYR A 264 -7.94 -20.48 -7.75
C TYR A 264 -7.71 -21.82 -7.04
N CYS A 265 -8.63 -22.76 -7.25
CA CYS A 265 -8.51 -24.14 -6.76
C CYS A 265 -8.10 -25.03 -7.93
N GLU A 266 -6.81 -25.04 -8.28
CA GLU A 266 -6.25 -26.04 -9.16
C GLU A 266 -5.52 -27.09 -8.32
N ASN A 267 -5.80 -28.37 -8.56
CA ASN A 267 -4.90 -29.43 -8.12
C ASN A 267 -3.55 -29.18 -8.78
N ILE A 268 -2.48 -29.08 -8.00
CA ILE A 268 -1.13 -28.85 -8.53
C ILE A 268 -0.80 -29.95 -9.54
N ASN A 269 -0.74 -29.56 -10.81
CA ASN A 269 -0.43 -30.39 -11.97
C ASN A 269 0.37 -29.56 -13.00
N GLU A 270 0.83 -30.22 -14.06
CA GLU A 270 1.66 -29.58 -15.10
C GLU A 270 0.98 -28.35 -15.74
N GLU A 271 -0.34 -28.42 -16.00
CA GLU A 271 -1.11 -27.31 -16.58
C GLU A 271 -1.15 -26.08 -15.65
N SER A 272 -1.42 -26.30 -14.37
CA SER A 272 -1.43 -25.24 -13.34
C SER A 272 -0.06 -24.59 -13.16
N VAL A 273 1.01 -25.37 -13.28
CA VAL A 273 2.40 -24.89 -13.24
C VAL A 273 2.69 -24.00 -14.44
N ASP A 274 2.34 -24.44 -15.65
CA ASP A 274 2.55 -23.67 -16.88
C ASP A 274 1.75 -22.36 -16.88
N ARG A 275 0.49 -22.42 -16.45
CA ARG A 275 -0.35 -21.24 -16.27
C ARG A 275 0.25 -20.26 -15.26
N THR A 276 0.77 -20.76 -14.14
CA THR A 276 1.47 -19.95 -13.15
C THR A 276 2.70 -19.26 -13.77
N LEU A 277 3.53 -19.99 -14.53
CA LEU A 277 4.72 -19.42 -15.16
C LEU A 277 4.39 -18.33 -16.19
N THR A 278 3.25 -18.44 -16.87
CA THR A 278 2.74 -17.40 -17.79
C THR A 278 2.47 -16.07 -17.08
N LEU A 279 2.14 -16.11 -15.78
CA LEU A 279 1.92 -14.90 -14.97
C LEU A 279 3.21 -14.39 -14.31
N PHE A 280 4.05 -15.32 -13.83
CA PHE A 280 5.27 -14.98 -13.09
C PHE A 280 6.40 -14.50 -14.01
N ALA A 281 6.62 -15.15 -15.17
CA ALA A 281 7.76 -14.85 -16.02
C ALA A 281 7.76 -13.43 -16.59
N PRO A 282 6.64 -12.86 -17.08
CA PRO A 282 6.60 -11.46 -17.54
C PRO A 282 6.91 -10.48 -16.41
N SER A 283 6.34 -10.72 -15.22
CA SER A 283 6.57 -9.90 -14.03
C SER A 283 8.04 -9.96 -13.60
N TYR A 284 8.63 -11.15 -13.57
CA TYR A 284 10.04 -11.34 -13.26
C TYR A 284 10.94 -10.61 -14.29
N TYR A 285 10.66 -10.77 -15.59
CA TYR A 285 11.41 -10.11 -16.65
C TYR A 285 11.39 -8.59 -16.50
N ARG A 286 10.22 -8.02 -16.22
CA ARG A 286 10.07 -6.59 -15.94
C ARG A 286 10.86 -6.12 -14.73
N VAL A 287 11.07 -6.95 -13.70
CA VAL A 287 11.94 -6.60 -12.57
C VAL A 287 13.41 -6.70 -12.93
N ILE A 288 13.89 -7.80 -13.49
CA ILE A 288 15.33 -7.97 -13.75
C ILE A 288 15.89 -6.99 -14.79
N THR A 289 15.06 -6.54 -15.74
CA THR A 289 15.43 -5.51 -16.73
C THR A 289 15.64 -4.13 -16.11
N THR A 290 15.24 -3.92 -14.86
CA THR A 290 15.54 -2.69 -14.09
C THR A 290 16.98 -2.67 -13.55
N GLY A 291 17.74 -3.76 -13.73
CA GLY A 291 19.13 -3.87 -13.30
C GLY A 291 19.32 -4.47 -11.91
N VAL A 292 18.24 -4.87 -11.22
CA VAL A 292 18.36 -5.58 -9.93
C VAL A 292 18.84 -7.03 -10.12
N PRO A 293 19.75 -7.51 -9.26
CA PRO A 293 20.37 -8.82 -9.46
C PRO A 293 19.47 -10.00 -9.07
N LEU A 294 18.52 -9.76 -8.17
CA LEU A 294 17.60 -10.76 -7.63
C LEU A 294 16.21 -10.14 -7.51
N CYS A 295 15.18 -10.92 -7.85
CA CYS A 295 13.79 -10.50 -7.73
C CYS A 295 13.18 -11.13 -6.47
N SER A 296 12.58 -10.31 -5.61
CA SER A 296 11.90 -10.80 -4.41
C SER A 296 10.69 -11.64 -4.80
N LEU A 297 10.60 -12.83 -4.22
CA LEU A 297 9.49 -13.75 -4.49
C LEU A 297 8.16 -13.16 -4.00
N SER A 298 8.16 -12.47 -2.87
CA SER A 298 6.97 -11.80 -2.31
C SER A 298 6.42 -10.76 -3.30
N THR A 299 7.29 -9.93 -3.88
CA THR A 299 6.92 -8.92 -4.87
C THR A 299 6.24 -9.53 -6.10
N LEU A 300 6.74 -10.67 -6.59
CA LEU A 300 6.13 -11.35 -7.74
C LEU A 300 4.79 -11.98 -7.41
N ILE A 301 4.70 -12.65 -6.25
CA ILE A 301 3.44 -13.22 -5.78
C ILE A 301 2.39 -12.10 -5.66
N GLU A 302 2.71 -11.01 -4.97
CA GLU A 302 1.80 -9.88 -4.79
C GLU A 302 1.40 -9.25 -6.14
N ALA A 303 2.33 -9.15 -7.10
CA ALA A 303 2.01 -8.63 -8.43
C ALA A 303 1.03 -9.53 -9.20
N VAL A 304 1.24 -10.85 -9.14
CA VAL A 304 0.36 -11.84 -9.77
C VAL A 304 -1.01 -11.86 -9.10
N GLN A 305 -1.08 -11.80 -7.78
CA GLN A 305 -2.34 -11.72 -7.03
C GLN A 305 -3.16 -10.49 -7.44
N ILE A 306 -2.51 -9.31 -7.51
CA ILE A 306 -3.19 -8.09 -7.97
C ILE A 306 -3.71 -8.27 -9.39
N SER A 307 -2.89 -8.79 -10.31
CA SER A 307 -3.30 -9.01 -11.70
C SER A 307 -4.46 -10.00 -11.83
N LEU A 308 -4.43 -11.10 -11.07
CA LEU A 308 -5.49 -12.12 -11.08
C LEU A 308 -6.81 -11.54 -10.57
N ILE A 309 -6.77 -10.82 -9.45
CA ILE A 309 -7.97 -10.20 -8.89
C ILE A 309 -8.51 -9.12 -9.83
N SER A 310 -7.65 -8.23 -10.35
CA SER A 310 -8.10 -7.06 -11.09
C SER A 310 -8.52 -7.33 -12.53
N ASN A 311 -7.88 -8.29 -13.20
CA ASN A 311 -8.05 -8.50 -14.64
C ASN A 311 -8.83 -9.78 -14.95
N PHE A 312 -8.84 -10.74 -14.04
CA PHE A 312 -9.43 -12.06 -14.26
C PHE A 312 -10.48 -12.45 -13.22
N SER A 313 -10.72 -11.62 -12.20
CA SER A 313 -11.62 -11.94 -11.09
C SER A 313 -11.28 -13.27 -10.42
N ILE A 314 -9.99 -13.55 -10.27
CA ILE A 314 -9.47 -14.77 -9.65
C ILE A 314 -8.78 -14.42 -8.34
N PHE A 315 -9.13 -15.14 -7.28
CA PHE A 315 -8.46 -15.07 -6.00
C PHE A 315 -7.43 -16.19 -5.87
N LEU A 316 -6.16 -15.82 -5.61
CA LEU A 316 -5.08 -16.76 -5.33
C LEU A 316 -4.43 -16.36 -3.99
N SER A 317 -4.42 -17.26 -3.01
CA SER A 317 -3.77 -16.98 -1.72
C SER A 317 -2.25 -16.92 -1.86
N PHE A 318 -1.58 -16.29 -0.89
CA PHE A 318 -0.11 -16.19 -0.91
C PHE A 318 0.53 -17.59 -0.84
N ASP A 319 -0.01 -18.44 0.04
CA ASP A 319 0.48 -19.81 0.26
C ASP A 319 0.27 -20.69 -0.97
N ASP A 320 -0.86 -20.53 -1.68
CA ASP A 320 -1.13 -21.27 -2.92
C ASP A 320 -0.18 -20.83 -4.04
N ALA A 321 0.01 -19.50 -4.22
CA ALA A 321 0.97 -18.97 -5.19
C ALA A 321 2.39 -19.46 -4.92
N GLN A 322 2.80 -19.47 -3.64
CA GLN A 322 4.10 -19.97 -3.21
C GLN A 322 4.21 -21.49 -3.45
N SER A 323 3.15 -22.25 -3.20
CA SER A 323 3.13 -23.69 -3.43
C SER A 323 3.25 -24.04 -4.91
N LEU A 324 2.56 -23.30 -5.78
CA LEU A 324 2.62 -23.46 -7.23
C LEU A 324 4.02 -23.20 -7.78
N ILE A 325 4.67 -22.10 -7.37
CA ILE A 325 6.03 -21.80 -7.85
C ILE A 325 7.09 -22.76 -7.29
N ILE A 326 6.88 -23.30 -6.08
CA ILE A 326 7.72 -24.38 -5.54
C ILE A 326 7.51 -25.68 -6.33
N ALA A 327 6.28 -26.01 -6.72
CA ALA A 327 6.01 -27.17 -7.58
C ALA A 327 6.71 -27.02 -8.94
N ALA A 328 6.58 -25.85 -9.57
CA ALA A 328 7.28 -25.50 -10.80
C ALA A 328 8.80 -25.69 -10.65
N GLN A 329 9.37 -25.27 -9.52
CA GLN A 329 10.80 -25.45 -9.25
C GLN A 329 11.22 -26.92 -9.11
N LYS A 330 10.37 -27.77 -8.51
CA LYS A 330 10.66 -29.21 -8.39
C LYS A 330 10.66 -29.90 -9.75
N GLU A 331 9.77 -29.48 -10.65
CA GLU A 331 9.72 -29.99 -12.03
C GLU A 331 10.89 -29.48 -12.87
N ARG A 332 11.31 -28.22 -12.66
CA ARG A 332 12.35 -27.55 -13.46
C ARG A 332 13.49 -26.94 -12.61
N PRO A 333 14.23 -27.74 -11.83
CA PRO A 333 15.15 -27.24 -10.81
C PRO A 333 16.38 -26.51 -11.36
N LYS A 334 16.74 -26.74 -12.63
CA LYS A 334 17.84 -26.02 -13.31
C LYS A 334 17.39 -24.65 -13.83
N GLU A 335 16.10 -24.49 -14.06
CA GLU A 335 15.54 -23.30 -14.71
C GLU A 335 14.93 -22.31 -13.72
N ILE A 336 14.43 -22.82 -12.60
CA ILE A 336 13.87 -22.04 -11.51
C ILE A 336 14.74 -22.27 -10.29
N ARG A 337 15.36 -21.20 -9.78
CA ARG A 337 16.24 -21.27 -8.61
C ARG A 337 15.77 -20.31 -7.54
N PHE A 338 15.79 -20.78 -6.29
CA PHE A 338 15.52 -19.94 -5.13
C PHE A 338 16.81 -19.54 -4.43
N HIS A 339 16.85 -18.30 -3.96
CA HIS A 339 17.77 -17.87 -2.91
C HIS A 339 16.97 -17.73 -1.62
N VAL A 340 17.49 -18.33 -0.55
CA VAL A 340 16.80 -18.40 0.74
C VAL A 340 17.18 -17.24 1.67
N ASP A 341 16.29 -16.89 2.58
CA ASP A 341 16.56 -15.96 3.67
C ASP A 341 17.40 -16.60 4.79
N ARG A 342 17.59 -15.85 5.89
CA ARG A 342 18.32 -16.32 7.08
C ARG A 342 17.64 -17.48 7.82
N ARG A 343 16.37 -17.76 7.52
CA ARG A 343 15.58 -18.86 8.08
C ARG A 343 15.51 -20.06 7.14
N GLY A 344 16.19 -20.00 5.99
CA GLY A 344 16.17 -21.06 4.98
C GLY A 344 14.91 -21.07 4.11
N GLN A 345 14.07 -20.03 4.17
CA GLN A 345 12.85 -19.93 3.37
C GLN A 345 13.12 -19.26 2.02
N PRO A 346 12.49 -19.68 0.91
CA PRO A 346 12.62 -19.01 -0.38
C PRO A 346 12.27 -17.51 -0.27
N ALA A 347 13.21 -16.65 -0.60
CA ALA A 347 13.05 -15.19 -0.51
C ALA A 347 13.19 -14.50 -1.86
N PHE A 348 14.11 -14.98 -2.70
CA PHE A 348 14.29 -14.48 -4.06
C PHE A 348 14.22 -15.62 -5.05
N ILE A 349 13.79 -15.29 -6.26
CA ILE A 349 13.72 -16.23 -7.38
C ILE A 349 14.64 -15.79 -8.52
N LYS A 350 15.16 -16.77 -9.25
CA LYS A 350 15.87 -16.58 -10.51
C LYS A 350 15.30 -17.54 -11.55
N LEU A 351 14.79 -16.99 -12.64
CA LEU A 351 14.33 -17.72 -13.81
C LEU A 351 15.43 -17.74 -14.87
N SER A 352 15.58 -18.87 -15.57
CA SER A 352 16.51 -19.00 -16.70
C SER A 352 15.97 -18.34 -17.96
N ASP A 353 16.85 -18.03 -18.91
CA ASP A 353 16.48 -17.43 -20.19
C ASP A 353 15.52 -18.29 -21.01
N ASN A 354 15.54 -19.62 -20.83
CA ASN A 354 14.59 -20.53 -21.48
C ASN A 354 13.15 -20.30 -20.98
N ILE A 355 12.96 -20.18 -19.66
CA ILE A 355 11.65 -19.85 -19.07
C ILE A 355 11.18 -18.49 -19.61
N LEU A 356 12.06 -17.49 -19.62
CA LEU A 356 11.68 -16.17 -20.12
C LEU A 356 11.25 -16.24 -21.59
N LYS A 357 12.06 -16.88 -22.43
CA LYS A 357 11.75 -17.04 -23.86
C LYS A 357 10.41 -17.75 -24.10
N ASN A 358 10.04 -18.72 -23.26
CA ASN A 358 8.83 -19.52 -23.46
C ASN A 358 7.56 -18.84 -22.91
N TYR A 359 7.68 -17.97 -21.90
CA TYR A 359 6.53 -17.41 -21.18
C TYR A 359 6.41 -15.89 -21.24
N THR A 360 7.28 -15.18 -21.96
CA THR A 360 7.18 -13.72 -22.17
C THR A 360 7.01 -13.31 -23.63
N SER A 361 6.92 -14.27 -24.55
CA SER A 361 6.80 -14.05 -25.99
C SER A 361 5.38 -13.78 -26.47
#